data_AF-A0A2V2EUY8-F1
#
_entry.id   AF-A0A2V2EUY8-F1
#
_cell.length_a   1.000
_cell.length_b   1.000
_cell.length_c   1.000
_cell.angle_alpha   90.00
_cell.angle_beta   90.00
_cell.angle_gamma   90.00
#
_symmetry.space_group_name_H-M   'P 1'
#
loop_
_entity.id
_entity.type
_entity.pdbx_description
1 polymer ?
#
loop_
_entity_poly.entity_id
_entity_poly.type
_entity_poly.pdbx_seq_one_letter_code
_entity_poly.pdbx_strand_id
1 'polypeptide(L)'
;MKATKHQKGVLAGMLLFIIGATIISFGSLIDSPITNFFAKIGVYSWLFAILAIMMIVRVDGKRLLDINSATRKGFSWELILLVGSATIVGGAWTSAESGFGTFLSGLLAPVLGGLSNITLAIVICVAVLIATNFCNNMAVMIAFSLIGSLSAGGIEMNSVMMIIGSMIFSQIVF
;
A
#
# COMPACT_ATOMS: atom_id res chain seq x y z
N MET A 1 17.44 -10.48 -28.08
CA MET A 1 16.46 -9.51 -28.63
C MET A 1 16.84 -8.11 -28.13
N LYS A 2 17.21 -7.14 -28.98
CA LYS A 2 17.63 -5.79 -28.54
C LYS A 2 16.39 -4.92 -28.29
N ALA A 3 16.30 -4.27 -27.13
CA ALA A 3 15.19 -3.38 -26.79
C ALA A 3 15.12 -2.17 -27.72
N THR A 4 13.91 -1.83 -28.18
CA THR A 4 13.65 -0.65 -29.03
C THR A 4 13.90 0.65 -28.26
N LYS A 5 14.18 1.77 -28.95
CA LYS A 5 14.40 3.09 -28.31
C LYS A 5 13.21 3.48 -27.42
N HIS A 6 12.00 3.19 -27.90
CA HIS A 6 10.77 3.39 -27.14
C HIS A 6 10.73 2.56 -25.84
N GLN A 7 11.02 1.26 -25.90
CA GLN A 7 11.09 0.40 -24.71
C GLN A 7 12.15 0.86 -23.71
N LYS A 8 13.30 1.35 -24.18
CA LYS A 8 14.33 1.94 -23.31
C LYS A 8 13.84 3.21 -22.62
N GLY A 9 13.08 4.05 -23.31
CA GLY A 9 12.45 5.24 -22.73
C GLY A 9 11.42 4.90 -21.66
N VAL A 10 10.58 3.88 -21.89
CA VAL A 10 9.62 3.39 -20.89
C VAL A 10 10.36 2.81 -19.68
N LEU A 11 11.39 1.98 -19.91
CA LEU A 11 12.21 1.40 -18.84
C LEU A 11 12.87 2.50 -18.00
N ALA A 12 13.41 3.55 -18.64
CA ALA A 12 14.00 4.68 -17.93
C ALA A 12 12.97 5.40 -17.05
N GLY A 13 11.74 5.61 -17.54
CA GLY A 13 10.64 6.16 -16.75
C GLY A 13 10.29 5.29 -15.54
N MET A 14 10.20 3.97 -15.72
CA MET A 14 9.96 3.02 -14.62
C MET A 14 11.08 3.03 -13.58
N LEU A 15 12.34 3.06 -14.01
CA LEU A 15 13.50 3.12 -13.12
C LEU A 15 13.54 4.43 -12.34
N LEU A 16 13.25 5.57 -13.00
CA LEU A 16 13.14 6.87 -12.33
C LEU A 16 12.04 6.87 -11.29
N PHE A 17 10.90 6.23 -11.57
CA PHE A 17 9.85 6.06 -10.59
C PHE A 17 10.33 5.24 -9.38
N ILE A 18 10.91 4.06 -9.59
CA ILE A 18 11.36 3.16 -8.51
C ILE A 18 12.44 3.83 -7.66
N ILE A 19 13.45 4.42 -8.28
CA ILE A 19 14.56 5.08 -7.58
C ILE A 19 14.03 6.28 -6.80
N GLY A 20 13.23 7.14 -7.42
CA GLY A 20 12.66 8.31 -6.73
C GLY A 20 11.70 7.92 -5.61
N ALA A 21 10.85 6.91 -5.80
CA ALA A 21 9.96 6.41 -4.76
C ALA A 21 10.75 5.85 -3.56
N THR A 22 11.85 5.15 -3.81
CA THR A 22 12.75 4.64 -2.76
C THR A 22 13.41 5.79 -2.00
N ILE A 23 13.94 6.79 -2.72
CA ILE A 23 14.53 7.98 -2.10
C ILE A 23 13.50 8.77 -1.28
N ILE A 24 12.26 8.90 -1.73
CA ILE A 24 11.20 9.58 -0.97
C ILE A 24 10.84 8.77 0.28
N SER A 25 10.68 7.45 0.14
CA SER A 25 10.24 6.57 1.23
C SER A 25 11.28 6.47 2.35
N PHE A 26 12.55 6.30 1.98
CA PHE A 26 13.65 6.12 2.94
C PHE A 26 14.44 7.42 3.21
N GLY A 27 14.28 8.45 2.38
CA GLY A 27 14.97 9.72 2.55
C GLY A 27 14.54 10.46 3.81
N SER A 28 13.32 10.24 4.30
CA SER A 28 12.88 10.72 5.62
C SER A 28 13.77 10.26 6.79
N LEU A 29 14.58 9.20 6.59
CA LEU A 29 15.53 8.69 7.57
C LEU A 29 16.86 9.47 7.60
N ILE A 30 17.10 10.34 6.61
CA ILE A 30 18.31 11.16 6.49
C ILE A 30 17.89 12.62 6.55
N ASP A 31 18.25 13.35 7.60
CA ASP A 31 17.90 14.77 7.72
C ASP A 31 18.76 15.63 6.77
N SER A 32 18.19 15.93 5.60
CA SER A 32 18.83 16.73 4.55
C SER A 32 17.78 17.66 3.91
N PRO A 33 18.16 18.85 3.43
CA PRO A 33 17.23 19.75 2.76
C PRO A 33 16.49 19.12 1.57
N ILE A 34 17.18 18.22 0.86
CA ILE A 34 16.63 17.51 -0.31
C ILE A 34 15.57 16.50 0.14
N THR A 35 15.88 15.69 1.14
CA THR A 35 14.95 14.67 1.65
C THR A 35 13.73 15.30 2.31
N ASN A 36 13.90 16.42 3.02
CA ASN A 36 12.81 17.19 3.61
C ASN A 36 11.90 17.84 2.55
N PHE A 37 12.42 18.24 1.39
CA PHE A 37 11.60 18.69 0.26
C PHE A 37 10.80 17.54 -0.35
N PHE A 38 11.45 16.39 -0.59
CA PHE A 38 10.81 15.20 -1.14
C PHE A 38 9.78 14.57 -0.19
N ALA A 39 10.00 14.63 1.12
CA ALA A 39 9.04 14.21 2.14
C ALA A 39 7.71 14.99 2.07
N LYS A 40 7.74 16.27 1.67
CA LYS A 40 6.52 17.09 1.50
C LYS A 40 5.70 16.71 0.27
N ILE A 41 6.37 16.23 -0.78
CA ILE A 41 5.72 15.83 -2.04
C ILE A 41 5.09 14.46 -1.89
N GLY A 42 5.74 13.54 -1.19
CA GLY A 42 5.26 12.17 -0.98
C GLY A 42 5.33 11.31 -2.24
N VAL A 43 5.25 9.99 -2.05
CA VAL A 43 5.44 8.99 -3.12
C VAL A 43 4.34 9.09 -4.20
N TYR A 44 3.11 9.42 -3.81
CA TYR A 44 1.98 9.53 -4.73
C TYR A 44 2.12 10.71 -5.69
N SER A 45 2.57 11.88 -5.22
CA SER A 45 2.79 13.03 -6.09
C SER A 45 3.95 12.79 -7.05
N TRP A 46 4.98 12.06 -6.61
CA TRP A 46 6.07 11.61 -7.48
C TRP A 46 5.59 10.68 -8.59
N LEU A 47 4.70 9.73 -8.28
CA LEU A 47 4.05 8.88 -9.28
C LEU A 47 3.35 9.74 -10.34
N PHE A 48 2.50 10.69 -9.92
CA PHE A 48 1.79 11.57 -10.86
C PHE A 48 2.74 12.40 -11.73
N ALA A 49 3.84 12.91 -11.17
CA ALA A 49 4.84 13.65 -11.92
C ALA A 49 5.51 12.80 -13.02
N ILE A 50 5.92 11.57 -12.71
CA ILE A 50 6.52 10.66 -13.70
C ILE A 50 5.50 10.27 -14.77
N LEU A 51 4.25 9.95 -14.39
CA LEU A 51 3.19 9.67 -15.36
C LEU A 51 2.96 10.86 -16.30
N ALA A 52 2.92 12.09 -15.76
CA ALA A 52 2.80 13.30 -16.57
C ALA A 52 3.95 13.47 -17.56
N ILE A 53 5.20 13.27 -17.11
CA ILE A 53 6.38 13.31 -17.98
C ILE A 53 6.28 12.26 -19.09
N MET A 54 5.91 11.02 -18.77
CA MET A 54 5.77 9.95 -19.76
C MET A 54 4.63 10.21 -20.76
N MET A 55 3.59 10.96 -20.39
CA MET A 55 2.53 11.38 -21.32
C MET A 55 2.96 12.50 -22.26
N ILE A 56 3.94 13.33 -21.88
CA ILE A 56 4.44 14.45 -22.69
C ILE A 56 5.57 13.99 -23.61
N VAL A 57 6.53 13.24 -23.08
CA VAL A 57 7.74 12.82 -23.80
C VAL A 57 7.39 11.83 -24.91
N ARG A 58 7.87 12.13 -26.12
CA ARG A 58 7.70 11.27 -27.30
C ARG A 58 9.03 10.69 -27.74
N VAL A 59 9.05 9.39 -28.01
CA VAL A 59 10.18 8.68 -28.62
C VAL A 59 9.66 8.02 -29.89
N ASP A 60 10.32 8.29 -31.02
CA ASP A 60 9.92 7.82 -32.36
C ASP A 60 8.46 8.22 -32.70
N GLY A 61 8.06 9.45 -32.32
CA GLY A 61 6.72 10.00 -32.57
C GLY A 61 5.62 9.51 -31.63
N LYS A 62 5.89 8.51 -30.78
CA LYS A 62 4.93 7.94 -29.83
C LYS A 62 5.21 8.39 -28.41
N ARG A 63 4.16 8.75 -27.65
CA ARG A 63 4.25 9.05 -26.21
C ARG A 63 4.72 7.83 -25.45
N LEU A 64 5.60 8.00 -24.46
CA LEU A 64 6.07 6.89 -23.61
C LEU A 64 4.92 6.23 -22.84
N LEU A 65 3.92 7.02 -22.43
CA LEU A 65 2.67 6.53 -21.89
C LEU A 65 1.50 7.06 -22.73
N ASP A 66 0.79 6.15 -23.38
CA ASP A 66 -0.51 6.45 -23.98
C ASP A 66 -1.61 6.20 -22.95
N ILE A 67 -2.18 7.28 -22.40
CA ILE A 67 -3.23 7.19 -21.38
C ILE A 67 -4.49 6.47 -21.86
N ASN A 68 -4.83 6.55 -23.15
CA ASN A 68 -6.01 5.86 -23.68
C ASN A 68 -5.80 4.35 -23.66
N SER A 69 -4.60 3.91 -24.05
CA SER A 69 -4.21 2.51 -24.00
C SER A 69 -4.07 2.03 -22.55
N ALA A 70 -3.40 2.81 -21.69
CA ALA A 70 -3.18 2.49 -20.29
C ALA A 70 -4.52 2.38 -19.52
N THR A 71 -5.43 3.32 -19.72
CA THR A 71 -6.75 3.33 -19.08
C THR A 71 -7.62 2.15 -19.54
N ARG A 72 -7.55 1.76 -20.82
CA ARG A 72 -8.37 0.67 -21.34
C ARG A 72 -7.83 -0.73 -21.06
N LYS A 73 -6.50 -0.89 -20.98
CA LYS A 73 -5.84 -2.21 -20.92
C LYS A 73 -4.85 -2.38 -19.78
N GLY A 74 -4.31 -1.29 -19.26
CA GLY A 74 -3.24 -1.31 -18.25
C GLY A 74 -3.73 -1.11 -16.82
N PHE A 75 -4.85 -0.41 -16.62
CA PHE A 75 -5.41 -0.16 -15.29
C PHE A 75 -6.55 -1.12 -14.97
N SER A 76 -6.37 -1.88 -13.89
CA SER A 76 -7.44 -2.65 -13.28
C SER A 76 -8.37 -1.73 -12.49
N TRP A 77 -9.34 -1.11 -13.16
CA TRP A 77 -10.31 -0.20 -12.53
C TRP A 77 -11.05 -0.85 -11.37
N GLU A 78 -11.39 -2.13 -11.51
CA GLU A 78 -12.00 -2.92 -10.43
C GLU A 78 -11.10 -2.95 -9.18
N LEU A 79 -9.80 -3.16 -9.35
CA LEU A 79 -8.83 -3.15 -8.24
C LEU A 79 -8.72 -1.75 -7.63
N ILE A 80 -8.62 -0.71 -8.45
CA ILE A 80 -8.49 0.68 -7.99
C ILE A 80 -9.72 1.06 -7.15
N LEU A 81 -10.92 0.74 -7.62
CA LEU A 81 -12.17 1.03 -6.92
C LEU A 81 -12.32 0.17 -5.66
N LEU A 82 -11.94 -1.11 -5.71
CA LEU A 82 -11.93 -2.01 -4.55
C LEU A 82 -11.04 -1.45 -3.44
N VAL A 83 -9.79 -1.09 -3.78
CA VAL A 83 -8.79 -0.57 -2.83
C VAL A 83 -9.20 0.79 -2.29
N GLY A 84 -9.67 1.69 -3.15
CA GLY A 84 -10.14 3.01 -2.74
C GLY A 84 -11.34 2.94 -1.79
N SER A 85 -12.36 2.14 -2.12
CA SER A 85 -13.53 1.97 -1.25
C SER A 85 -13.19 1.28 0.08
N ALA A 86 -12.39 0.22 0.05
CA ALA A 86 -11.92 -0.47 1.26
C ALA A 86 -11.15 0.46 2.20
N THR A 87 -10.32 1.36 1.66
CA THR A 87 -9.56 2.33 2.45
C THR A 87 -10.49 3.36 3.11
N ILE A 88 -11.49 3.88 2.38
CA ILE A 88 -12.44 4.87 2.91
C ILE A 88 -13.34 4.25 3.99
N VAL A 89 -13.98 3.11 3.69
CA VAL A 89 -14.86 2.41 4.63
C VAL A 89 -14.07 1.93 5.85
N GLY A 90 -12.90 1.36 5.59
CA GLY A 90 -11.99 0.91 6.61
C GLY A 90 -11.53 2.02 7.55
N GLY A 91 -11.15 3.18 6.99
CA GLY A 91 -10.81 4.38 7.74
C GLY A 91 -11.95 4.87 8.63
N ALA A 92 -13.19 4.85 8.12
CA ALA A 92 -14.37 5.21 8.89
C ALA A 92 -14.60 4.25 10.07
N TRP A 93 -14.43 2.94 9.88
CA TRP A 93 -14.52 1.96 10.97
C TRP A 93 -13.41 2.13 12.01
N THR A 94 -12.19 2.44 11.60
CA THR A 94 -11.07 2.65 12.53
C THR A 94 -11.09 4.00 13.23
N SER A 95 -12.00 4.91 12.85
CA SER A 95 -12.15 6.18 13.54
C SER A 95 -12.65 5.98 14.97
N ALA A 96 -12.20 6.83 15.91
CA ALA A 96 -12.62 6.77 17.30
C ALA A 96 -14.14 6.99 17.46
N GLU A 97 -14.74 7.77 16.55
CA GLU A 97 -16.16 8.13 16.55
C GLU A 97 -17.07 6.96 16.14
N SER A 98 -16.55 5.96 15.43
CA SER A 98 -17.36 4.84 14.92
C SER A 98 -17.83 3.88 16.02
N GLY A 99 -17.12 3.82 17.15
CA GLY A 99 -17.32 2.80 18.19
C GLY A 99 -17.04 1.36 17.73
N PHE A 100 -16.57 1.15 16.49
CA PHE A 100 -16.33 -0.18 15.96
C PHE A 100 -15.08 -0.83 16.57
N GLY A 101 -14.05 -0.03 16.87
CA GLY A 101 -12.86 -0.53 17.55
C GLY A 101 -13.16 -1.10 18.93
N THR A 102 -13.95 -0.40 19.74
CA THR A 102 -14.39 -0.88 21.06
C THR A 102 -15.31 -2.10 20.96
N PHE A 103 -16.22 -2.12 19.97
CA PHE A 103 -17.06 -3.29 19.69
C PHE A 103 -16.21 -4.53 19.35
N LEU A 104 -15.27 -4.41 18.41
CA LEU A 104 -14.48 -5.54 17.94
C LEU A 104 -13.52 -6.04 19.02
N SER A 105 -12.85 -5.15 19.75
CA SER A 105 -12.01 -5.57 20.87
C SER A 105 -12.82 -6.23 21.99
N GLY A 106 -14.04 -5.76 22.27
CA GLY A 106 -14.92 -6.42 23.24
C GLY A 106 -15.31 -7.84 22.83
N LEU A 107 -15.57 -8.05 21.54
CA LEU A 107 -15.90 -9.38 20.99
C LEU A 107 -14.68 -10.32 20.98
N LEU A 108 -13.49 -9.78 20.73
CA LEU A 108 -12.26 -10.56 20.61
C LEU A 108 -11.50 -10.71 21.94
N ALA A 109 -11.77 -9.89 22.95
CA ALA A 109 -11.11 -9.95 24.26
C ALA A 109 -11.11 -11.35 24.91
N PRO A 110 -12.19 -12.15 24.86
CA PRO A 110 -12.18 -13.51 25.42
C PRO A 110 -11.19 -14.47 24.74
N VAL A 111 -10.85 -14.23 23.48
CA VAL A 111 -9.97 -15.09 22.66
C VAL A 111 -8.55 -14.53 22.60
N LEU A 112 -8.42 -13.20 22.55
CA LEU A 112 -7.15 -12.51 22.28
C LEU A 112 -6.56 -11.79 23.49
N GLY A 113 -7.36 -11.46 24.51
CA GLY A 113 -6.94 -10.59 25.62
C GLY A 113 -5.88 -11.19 26.56
N GLY A 114 -5.70 -12.51 26.56
CA GLY A 114 -4.65 -13.19 27.33
C GLY A 114 -3.39 -13.50 26.53
N LEU A 115 -3.34 -13.17 25.25
CA LEU A 115 -2.22 -13.53 24.37
C LEU A 115 -1.10 -12.48 24.46
N SER A 116 0.15 -12.94 24.39
CA SER A 116 1.28 -12.03 24.25
C SER A 116 1.23 -11.30 22.91
N ASN A 117 1.81 -10.09 22.84
CA ASN A 117 1.86 -9.30 21.60
C ASN A 117 2.48 -10.07 20.42
N ILE A 118 3.47 -10.92 20.69
CA ILE A 118 4.10 -11.78 19.67
C ILE A 118 3.13 -12.86 19.19
N THR A 119 2.43 -13.53 20.11
CA THR A 119 1.45 -14.58 19.78
C THR A 119 0.31 -14.00 18.95
N LEU A 120 -0.19 -12.83 19.34
CA LEU A 120 -1.22 -12.12 18.61
C LEU A 120 -0.78 -11.75 17.19
N ALA A 121 0.45 -11.25 17.03
CA ALA A 121 1.02 -10.96 15.72
C ALA A 121 1.11 -12.21 14.84
N ILE A 122 1.53 -13.36 15.40
CA ILE A 122 1.59 -14.63 14.66
C ILE A 122 0.21 -15.06 14.19
N VAL A 123 -0.81 -15.02 15.07
CA VAL A 123 -2.20 -15.38 14.72
C VAL A 123 -2.69 -14.54 13.54
N ILE A 124 -2.40 -13.25 13.55
CA ILE A 124 -2.84 -12.34 12.49
C ILE A 124 -2.06 -12.56 11.20
N CYS A 125 -0.75 -12.80 11.26
CA CYS A 125 0.04 -13.16 10.07
C CYS A 125 -0.48 -14.46 9.42
N VAL A 126 -0.86 -15.46 10.22
CA VAL A 126 -1.48 -16.69 9.71
C VAL A 126 -2.84 -16.41 9.07
N ALA A 127 -3.67 -15.57 9.70
CA ALA A 127 -4.95 -15.16 9.12
C ALA A 127 -4.77 -14.42 7.79
N VAL A 128 -3.77 -13.54 7.68
CA VAL A 128 -3.41 -12.84 6.44
C VAL A 128 -2.99 -13.84 5.35
N LEU A 129 -2.12 -14.80 5.68
CA LEU A 129 -1.70 -15.84 4.73
C LEU A 129 -2.89 -16.63 4.20
N ILE A 130 -3.80 -17.05 5.08
CA ILE A 130 -5.02 -17.77 4.67
C ILE A 130 -5.87 -16.87 3.77
N ALA A 131 -6.14 -15.63 4.17
CA ALA A 131 -7.00 -14.70 3.42
C ALA A 131 -6.42 -14.35 2.03
N THR A 132 -5.11 -14.21 1.90
CA THR A 132 -4.42 -13.91 0.64
C THR A 132 -4.62 -14.99 -0.42
N ASN A 133 -4.92 -16.24 -0.04
CA ASN A 133 -5.23 -17.28 -1.01
C ASN A 133 -6.62 -17.12 -1.66
N PHE A 134 -7.53 -16.41 -1.00
CA PHE A 134 -8.92 -16.24 -1.46
C PHE A 134 -9.21 -14.83 -1.99
N CYS A 135 -8.45 -13.84 -1.53
CA CYS A 135 -8.69 -12.43 -1.76
C CYS A 135 -7.49 -11.76 -2.42
N ASN A 136 -7.70 -10.59 -3.01
CA ASN A 136 -6.61 -9.83 -3.60
C ASN A 136 -5.60 -9.40 -2.51
N ASN A 137 -4.31 -9.68 -2.73
CA ASN A 137 -3.20 -9.34 -1.82
C ASN A 137 -3.22 -7.89 -1.33
N MET A 138 -3.60 -6.95 -2.19
CA MET A 138 -3.68 -5.53 -1.84
C MET A 138 -4.90 -5.22 -0.96
N ALA A 139 -6.05 -5.86 -1.23
CA ALA A 139 -7.23 -5.72 -0.39
C ALA A 139 -7.02 -6.34 1.00
N VAL A 140 -6.40 -7.52 1.08
CA VAL A 140 -6.06 -8.19 2.34
C VAL A 140 -5.09 -7.35 3.16
N MET A 141 -4.03 -6.82 2.54
CA MET A 141 -3.07 -5.93 3.20
C MET A 141 -3.77 -4.76 3.89
N ILE A 142 -4.64 -4.06 3.17
CA ILE A 142 -5.34 -2.87 3.67
C ILE A 142 -6.29 -3.23 4.80
N ALA A 143 -7.12 -4.26 4.60
CA ALA A 143 -8.09 -4.71 5.61
C ALA A 143 -7.41 -5.08 6.93
N PHE A 144 -6.34 -5.87 6.89
CA PHE A 144 -5.64 -6.30 8.10
C PHE A 144 -4.73 -5.22 8.70
N SER A 145 -4.18 -4.31 7.89
CA SER A 145 -3.47 -3.12 8.40
C SER A 145 -4.40 -2.21 9.21
N LEU A 146 -5.62 -2.02 8.74
CA LEU A 146 -6.64 -1.24 9.45
C LEU A 146 -7.06 -1.90 10.76
N ILE A 147 -7.24 -3.23 10.78
CA ILE A 147 -7.48 -3.97 12.02
C ILE A 147 -6.31 -3.78 13.01
N GLY A 148 -5.06 -3.77 12.53
CA GLY A 148 -3.90 -3.51 13.38
C GLY A 148 -3.82 -2.11 13.98
N SER A 149 -4.55 -1.15 13.41
CA SER A 149 -4.67 0.20 13.98
C SER A 149 -5.71 0.31 15.10
N LEU A 150 -6.51 -0.73 15.33
CA LEU A 150 -7.52 -0.78 16.39
C LEU A 150 -6.87 -1.10 17.76
N SER A 151 -6.14 -0.14 18.32
CA SER A 151 -5.69 -0.18 19.73
C SER A 151 -6.76 0.35 20.70
N ALA A 152 -7.85 0.93 20.19
CA ALA A 152 -8.83 1.69 20.95
C ALA A 152 -9.69 0.87 21.93
N GLY A 153 -9.67 -0.46 21.86
CA GLY A 153 -10.54 -1.31 22.68
C GLY A 153 -9.83 -2.12 23.78
N GLY A 154 -8.62 -1.72 24.18
CA GLY A 154 -7.96 -2.25 25.38
C GLY A 154 -7.11 -3.51 25.19
N ILE A 155 -6.94 -3.99 23.97
CA ILE A 155 -5.90 -4.97 23.62
C ILE A 155 -4.67 -4.16 23.18
N GLU A 156 -3.56 -4.25 23.91
CA GLU A 156 -2.30 -3.59 23.53
C GLU A 156 -1.68 -4.26 22.31
N MET A 157 -2.24 -3.98 21.14
CA MET A 157 -1.73 -4.48 19.86
C MET A 157 -0.60 -3.57 19.39
N ASN A 158 0.59 -4.14 19.14
CA ASN A 158 1.66 -3.40 18.49
C ASN A 158 1.29 -3.16 17.02
N SER A 159 0.63 -2.02 16.78
CA SER A 159 0.08 -1.64 15.47
C SER A 159 1.14 -1.61 14.37
N VAL A 160 2.37 -1.19 14.69
CA VAL A 160 3.48 -1.17 13.73
C VAL A 160 3.86 -2.59 13.28
N MET A 161 3.99 -3.52 14.23
CA MET A 161 4.30 -4.91 13.91
C MET A 161 3.22 -5.56 13.04
N MET A 162 1.97 -5.21 13.29
CA MET A 162 0.83 -5.73 12.53
C MET A 162 0.70 -5.16 11.13
N ILE A 163 0.95 -3.86 10.96
CA ILE A 163 0.98 -3.23 9.64
C ILE A 163 2.11 -3.85 8.82
N ILE A 164 3.33 -3.93 9.37
CA ILE A 164 4.46 -4.55 8.67
C ILE A 164 4.20 -6.03 8.37
N GLY A 165 3.64 -6.76 9.34
CA GLY A 165 3.27 -8.17 9.17
C GLY A 165 2.26 -8.35 8.04
N SER A 166 1.13 -7.64 8.09
CA SER A 166 0.12 -7.73 7.03
C SER A 166 0.65 -7.30 5.65
N MET A 167 1.53 -6.29 5.58
CA MET A 167 2.18 -5.88 4.33
C MET A 167 3.09 -6.96 3.73
N ILE A 168 3.86 -7.68 4.54
CA ILE A 168 4.78 -8.71 4.05
C ILE A 168 4.01 -9.99 3.72
N PHE A 169 3.21 -10.47 4.66
CA PHE A 169 2.55 -11.77 4.55
C PHE A 169 1.43 -11.77 3.51
N SER A 170 0.79 -10.64 3.23
CA SER A 170 -0.26 -10.61 2.20
C SER A 170 0.28 -10.80 0.78
N GLN A 171 1.59 -10.64 0.58
CA GLN A 171 2.25 -10.81 -0.73
C GLN A 171 2.76 -12.24 -0.95
N ILE A 172 2.76 -13.07 0.09
CA ILE A 172 3.17 -14.46 0.02
C ILE A 172 1.95 -15.29 -0.38
N VAL A 173 1.86 -15.62 -1.67
CA VAL A 173 0.82 -16.49 -2.23
C VAL A 173 1.40 -17.88 -2.43
N PHE A 174 0.64 -18.92 -2.08
CA PHE A 174 0.99 -20.33 -2.32
C PHE A 174 0.14 -20.92 -3.43
#